data_AF-A0A3D9UY13-F1
#
_entry.id   AF-A0A3D9UY13-F1
#
_cell.length_a   1.000
_cell.length_b   1.000
_cell.length_c   1.000
_cell.angle_alpha   90.00
_cell.angle_beta   90.00
_cell.angle_gamma   90.00
#
_symmetry.space_group_name_H-M   'P 1'
#
loop_
_entity.id
_entity.type
_entity.pdbx_description
1 polymer ?
#
loop_
_entity_poly.entity_id
_entity_poly.type
_entity_poly.pdbx_seq_one_letter_code
_entity_poly.pdbx_strand_id
1 'polypeptide(L)'
;MSSAWIMAIDRENPEHWRIACENSFWDITRRRDVRAGDIVYFWQSGESFVGSVRVLDDLYETPLGTGLPWNIDDAKRNDYKYRFNFVVDHPTSVGQPTGKDVKANTGLQAFQTKPSTKDPDAIRWLESQVAGVDLRADPMWSTDESGPLSMEDMASDNRVRVPADVVRRQGSGKFREDAVRAYGRRCAVTGTNVLPILEAAHIMEYKGPHTNVVTNSLLLRSDIHTLFDLHLLTIDDAYRVHLAPQVRESKEYTDLHGQQLRMPNDKAAHPNAEWLRVHNAKCSSWFGRG
;
A
#
# COMPACT_ATOMS: atom_id res chain seq x y z
N MET A 1 7.66 -16.63 20.50
CA MET A 1 6.66 -15.55 20.67
C MET A 1 7.26 -14.29 20.10
N SER A 2 6.55 -13.63 19.19
CA SER A 2 6.92 -12.31 18.69
C SER A 2 6.88 -11.27 19.81
N SER A 3 7.78 -10.29 19.74
CA SER A 3 7.82 -9.18 20.68
C SER A 3 7.00 -8.00 20.13
N ALA A 4 6.40 -7.21 21.03
CA ALA A 4 5.87 -5.90 20.68
C ALA A 4 6.87 -4.81 21.03
N TRP A 5 7.08 -3.88 20.11
CA TRP A 5 7.97 -2.73 20.26
C TRP A 5 7.17 -1.44 20.21
N ILE A 6 7.63 -0.42 20.95
CA ILE A 6 7.17 0.95 20.77
C ILE A 6 8.34 1.78 20.24
N MET A 7 8.10 2.45 19.12
CA MET A 7 9.06 3.37 18.52
C MET A 7 8.47 4.77 18.45
N ALA A 8 9.26 5.76 18.87
CA ALA A 8 8.83 7.13 18.86
C ALA A 8 9.16 7.83 17.55
N ILE A 9 8.26 8.71 17.14
CA ILE A 9 8.42 9.66 16.04
C ILE A 9 8.55 11.04 16.65
N ASP A 10 9.52 11.80 16.19
CA ASP A 10 9.76 13.16 16.67
C ASP A 10 8.56 14.07 16.34
N ARG A 11 8.27 15.01 17.24
CA ARG A 11 7.21 16.01 17.05
C ARG A 11 7.52 16.96 15.90
N GLU A 12 8.79 17.23 15.64
CA GLU A 12 9.25 18.11 14.56
C GLU A 12 9.15 17.46 13.19
N ASN A 13 9.06 16.13 13.11
CA ASN A 13 8.98 15.37 11.86
C ASN A 13 7.81 14.36 11.84
N PRO A 14 6.54 14.80 12.02
CA PRO A 14 5.38 13.90 12.03
C PRO A 14 5.19 13.17 10.69
N GLU A 15 5.67 13.74 9.59
CA GLU A 15 5.61 13.15 8.26
C GLU A 15 6.41 11.85 8.12
N HIS A 16 7.33 11.58 9.05
CA HIS A 16 8.12 10.34 9.09
C HIS A 16 7.25 9.09 9.11
N TRP A 17 6.09 9.11 9.78
CA TRP A 17 5.16 7.99 9.76
C TRP A 17 4.66 7.69 8.34
N ARG A 18 4.20 8.74 7.65
CA ARG A 18 3.69 8.64 6.28
C ARG A 18 4.79 8.17 5.32
N ILE A 19 5.98 8.77 5.42
CA ILE A 19 7.15 8.40 4.62
C ILE A 19 7.51 6.93 4.85
N ALA A 20 7.53 6.47 6.09
CA ALA A 20 7.81 5.08 6.41
C ALA A 20 6.74 4.13 5.83
N CYS A 21 5.46 4.47 5.93
CA CYS A 21 4.38 3.67 5.34
C CYS A 21 4.54 3.53 3.82
N GLU A 22 4.88 4.63 3.14
CA GLU A 22 5.12 4.65 1.69
C GLU A 22 6.34 3.79 1.31
N ASN A 23 7.43 3.91 2.07
CA ASN A 23 8.70 3.26 1.78
C ASN A 23 8.85 1.85 2.39
N SER A 24 7.94 1.46 3.28
CA SER A 24 7.84 0.14 3.93
C SER A 24 9.10 -0.31 4.66
N PHE A 25 9.83 0.65 5.23
CA PHE A 25 10.93 0.41 6.13
C PHE A 25 11.01 1.49 7.19
N TRP A 26 11.69 1.19 8.29
CA TRP A 26 12.01 2.15 9.33
C TRP A 26 13.51 2.12 9.63
N ASP A 27 14.11 3.29 9.74
CA ASP A 27 15.51 3.45 10.11
C ASP A 27 15.66 3.84 11.57
N ILE A 28 16.68 3.33 12.24
CA ILE A 28 17.02 3.70 13.61
C ILE A 28 18.52 3.98 13.74
N THR A 29 18.84 4.87 14.68
CA THR A 29 20.23 5.29 14.96
C THR A 29 20.97 4.33 15.89
N ARG A 30 20.23 3.50 16.65
CA ARG A 30 20.79 2.56 17.63
C ARG A 30 20.34 1.15 17.32
N ARG A 31 21.27 0.19 17.41
CA ARG A 31 20.96 -1.23 17.25
C ARG A 31 19.93 -1.68 18.29
N ARG A 32 18.93 -2.42 17.83
CA ARG A 32 17.89 -3.06 18.65
C ARG A 32 17.73 -4.50 18.20
N ASP A 33 17.17 -5.35 19.06
CA ASP A 33 16.93 -6.77 18.78
C ASP A 33 15.57 -6.99 18.08
N VAL A 34 15.27 -6.17 17.08
CA VAL A 34 14.02 -6.28 16.30
C VAL A 34 14.15 -7.44 15.33
N ARG A 35 13.21 -8.38 15.39
CA ARG A 35 13.23 -9.62 14.59
C ARG A 35 12.06 -9.70 13.62
N ALA A 36 12.24 -10.45 12.55
CA ALA A 36 11.15 -10.79 11.64
C ALA A 36 9.95 -11.38 12.41
N GLY A 37 8.76 -10.87 12.14
CA GLY A 37 7.51 -11.26 12.81
C GLY A 37 7.20 -10.51 14.10
N ASP A 38 8.08 -9.61 14.58
CA ASP A 38 7.76 -8.66 15.66
C ASP A 38 6.70 -7.63 15.18
N ILE A 39 6.00 -7.03 16.13
CA ILE A 39 5.07 -5.92 15.86
C ILE A 39 5.66 -4.64 16.44
N VAL A 40 5.66 -3.57 15.65
CA VAL A 40 6.12 -2.25 16.08
C VAL A 40 4.95 -1.28 16.07
N TYR A 41 4.69 -0.66 17.23
CA TYR A 41 3.71 0.40 17.43
C TYR A 41 4.42 1.75 17.40
N PHE A 42 3.97 2.65 16.54
CA PHE A 42 4.56 3.97 16.38
C PHE A 42 3.85 5.00 17.24
N TRP A 43 4.63 5.76 18.00
CA TRP A 43 4.19 6.77 18.95
C TRP A 43 4.65 8.16 18.51
N GLN A 44 3.74 9.10 18.29
CA GLN A 44 4.07 10.49 17.99
C GLN A 44 4.35 11.28 19.27
N SER A 45 5.52 11.91 19.33
CA SER A 45 5.96 12.66 20.52
C SER A 45 5.03 13.85 20.81
N GLY A 46 4.54 13.92 22.06
CA GLY A 46 3.58 14.94 22.47
C GLY A 46 2.13 14.64 22.08
N GLU A 47 1.87 13.53 21.39
CA GLU A 47 0.55 13.06 21.00
C GLU A 47 0.31 11.63 21.55
N SER A 48 0.13 10.65 20.65
CA SER A 48 -0.24 9.28 20.97
C SER A 48 0.27 8.31 19.90
N PHE A 49 -0.17 7.05 19.93
CA PHE A 49 0.03 6.10 18.84
C PHE A 49 -0.51 6.65 17.51
N VAL A 50 0.20 6.35 16.42
CA VAL A 50 -0.23 6.68 15.05
C VAL A 50 -0.61 5.44 14.26
N GLY A 51 -0.04 4.28 14.58
CA GLY A 51 -0.32 3.02 13.91
C GLY A 51 0.64 1.91 14.33
N SER A 52 0.51 0.74 13.69
CA SER A 52 1.38 -0.40 13.90
C SER A 52 1.79 -1.07 12.59
N VAL A 53 2.92 -1.76 12.64
CA VAL A 53 3.49 -2.49 11.51
C VAL A 53 3.96 -3.87 11.97
N ARG A 54 4.02 -4.80 11.03
CA ARG A 54 4.62 -6.12 11.21
C ARG A 54 5.96 -6.19 10.51
N VAL A 55 7.00 -6.53 11.26
CA VAL A 55 8.37 -6.60 10.79
C VAL A 55 8.55 -7.80 9.85
N LEU A 56 9.19 -7.60 8.70
CA LEU A 56 9.42 -8.64 7.70
C LEU A 56 10.80 -9.28 7.80
N ASP A 57 11.80 -8.53 8.24
CA ASP A 57 13.18 -8.98 8.38
C ASP A 57 13.82 -8.54 9.70
N ASP A 58 14.89 -9.23 10.08
CA ASP A 58 15.70 -8.84 11.22
C ASP A 58 16.38 -7.49 10.95
N LEU A 59 16.54 -6.67 11.99
CA LEU A 59 17.24 -5.40 11.90
C LEU A 59 18.66 -5.60 11.34
N TYR A 60 18.97 -4.93 10.23
CA TYR A 60 20.25 -4.99 9.55
C TYR A 60 20.91 -3.61 9.44
N GLU A 61 22.21 -3.56 9.16
CA GLU A 61 22.93 -2.29 8.95
C GLU A 61 22.59 -1.70 7.58
N THR A 62 22.24 -0.42 7.57
CA THR A 62 21.86 0.30 6.36
C THR A 62 23.07 0.43 5.43
N PRO A 63 23.00 -0.04 4.17
CA PRO A 63 24.13 0.05 3.25
C PRO A 63 24.55 1.51 3.00
N LEU A 64 25.86 1.77 3.01
CA LEU A 64 26.41 3.10 2.70
C LEU A 64 25.88 3.62 1.36
N GLY A 65 25.34 4.84 1.36
CA GLY A 65 24.87 5.51 0.15
C GLY A 65 23.41 5.23 -0.26
N THR A 66 22.64 4.47 0.52
CA THR A 66 21.18 4.45 0.33
C THR A 66 20.58 5.79 0.74
N GLY A 67 19.99 6.52 -0.21
CA GLY A 67 19.26 7.75 0.09
C GLY A 67 18.23 7.52 1.20
N LEU A 68 18.23 8.41 2.18
CA LEU A 68 17.24 8.41 3.25
C LEU A 68 16.01 9.18 2.76
N PRO A 69 14.79 8.63 2.85
CA PRO A 69 13.58 9.33 2.44
C PRO A 69 13.13 10.35 3.49
N TRP A 70 13.79 10.38 4.66
CA TRP A 70 13.64 11.38 5.70
C TRP A 70 14.05 12.77 5.17
N ASN A 71 13.58 13.82 5.85
CA ASN A 71 14.02 15.18 5.58
C ASN A 71 15.57 15.25 5.58
N ILE A 72 16.17 15.87 4.55
CA ILE A 72 17.64 15.98 4.40
C ILE A 72 18.29 16.58 5.66
N ASP A 73 17.60 17.52 6.32
CA ASP A 73 18.13 18.13 7.54
C ASP A 73 18.02 17.22 8.76
N ASP A 74 16.99 16.36 8.85
CA ASP A 74 16.89 15.32 9.89
C ASP A 74 17.92 14.21 9.66
N ALA A 75 18.04 13.74 8.42
CA ALA A 75 19.02 12.73 8.01
C ALA A 75 20.48 13.17 8.25
N LYS A 76 20.77 14.48 8.22
CA LYS A 76 22.09 15.02 8.59
C LYS A 76 22.30 15.09 10.10
N ARG A 77 21.24 15.34 10.87
CA ARG A 77 21.29 15.42 12.35
C ARG A 77 21.34 14.03 12.98
N ASN A 78 20.68 13.06 12.37
CA ASN A 78 20.51 11.70 12.86
C ASN A 78 21.29 10.70 12.02
N ASP A 79 22.28 10.09 12.65
CA ASP A 79 23.13 9.05 12.04
C ASP A 79 22.37 7.70 12.02
N TYR A 80 21.44 7.56 11.07
CA TYR A 80 20.62 6.36 10.86
C TYR A 80 21.48 5.22 10.30
N LYS A 81 21.69 4.17 11.10
CA LYS A 81 22.62 3.08 10.80
C LYS A 81 21.97 1.73 10.57
N TYR A 82 20.71 1.59 10.98
CA TYR A 82 20.03 0.31 10.97
C TYR A 82 18.65 0.44 10.35
N ARG A 83 18.24 -0.59 9.62
CA ARG A 83 16.96 -0.66 8.92
C ARG A 83 16.27 -1.99 9.19
N PHE A 84 14.95 -1.96 9.23
CA PHE A 84 14.11 -3.13 9.03
C PHE A 84 12.98 -2.79 8.06
N ASN A 85 12.57 -3.75 7.24
CA ASN A 85 11.42 -3.68 6.36
C ASN A 85 10.17 -4.18 7.10
N PHE A 86 9.02 -3.63 6.72
CA PHE A 86 7.76 -3.98 7.37
C PHE A 86 6.59 -3.96 6.40
N VAL A 87 5.48 -4.55 6.82
CA VAL A 87 4.15 -4.30 6.26
C VAL A 87 3.31 -3.54 7.28
N VAL A 88 2.53 -2.55 6.84
CA VAL A 88 1.61 -1.83 7.72
C VAL A 88 0.54 -2.81 8.20
N ASP A 89 0.36 -2.92 9.51
CA ASP A 89 -0.62 -3.79 10.15
C ASP A 89 -1.90 -2.98 10.42
N HIS A 90 -1.76 -1.83 11.10
CA HIS A 90 -2.82 -0.86 11.31
C HIS A 90 -2.31 0.56 10.99
N PRO A 91 -2.86 1.24 9.96
CA PRO A 91 -2.34 2.55 9.51
C PRO A 91 -2.75 3.72 10.42
N THR A 92 -3.73 3.51 11.30
CA THR A 92 -4.27 4.50 12.23
C THR A 92 -4.44 3.87 13.61
N SER A 93 -4.21 4.66 14.66
CA SER A 93 -4.65 4.31 16.01
C SER A 93 -6.12 4.66 16.22
N VAL A 94 -6.79 3.87 17.06
CA VAL A 94 -8.16 4.17 17.53
C VAL A 94 -8.17 4.66 18.97
N GLY A 95 -7.16 4.27 19.74
CA GLY A 95 -6.90 4.80 21.07
C GLY A 95 -6.05 6.06 21.02
N GLN A 96 -6.28 6.96 21.98
CA GLN A 96 -5.42 8.11 22.25
C GLN A 96 -4.81 8.02 23.67
N PRO A 97 -4.15 6.90 24.03
CA PRO A 97 -3.60 6.73 25.38
C PRO A 97 -2.48 7.73 25.62
N THR A 98 -2.34 8.17 26.87
CA THR A 98 -1.20 8.97 27.29
C THR A 98 0.02 8.10 27.56
N GLY A 99 1.22 8.70 27.63
CA GLY A 99 2.42 7.98 28.03
C GLY A 99 2.34 7.33 29.43
N LYS A 100 1.47 7.86 30.32
CA LYS A 100 1.20 7.25 31.63
C LYS A 100 0.39 5.96 31.47
N ASP A 101 -0.58 5.94 30.56
CA ASP A 101 -1.40 4.76 30.29
C ASP A 101 -0.56 3.64 29.67
N VAL A 102 0.32 3.98 28.72
CA VAL A 102 1.28 3.03 28.14
C VAL A 102 2.15 2.42 29.23
N LYS A 103 2.74 3.24 30.10
CA LYS A 103 3.61 2.77 31.18
C LYS A 103 2.85 1.88 32.18
N ALA A 104 1.62 2.25 32.54
CA ALA A 104 0.81 1.51 33.49
C ALA A 104 0.39 0.12 32.97
N ASN A 105 0.05 0.03 31.68
CA ASN A 105 -0.50 -1.19 31.10
C ASN A 105 0.55 -2.12 30.47
N THR A 106 1.73 -1.59 30.10
CA THR A 106 2.75 -2.38 29.39
C THR A 106 4.09 -2.43 30.12
N GLY A 107 4.32 -1.53 31.09
CA GLY A 107 5.64 -1.29 31.67
C GLY A 107 6.64 -0.67 30.68
N LEU A 108 6.25 -0.41 29.43
CA LEU A 108 7.10 0.17 28.40
C LEU A 108 7.11 1.69 28.47
N GLN A 109 8.19 2.26 27.95
CA GLN A 109 8.33 3.68 27.76
C GLN A 109 8.98 3.92 26.39
N ALA A 110 8.25 4.56 25.47
CA ALA A 110 8.64 4.75 24.07
C ALA A 110 10.04 5.40 23.89
N PHE A 111 10.45 6.23 24.86
CA PHE A 111 11.69 7.02 24.82
C PHE A 111 12.81 6.49 25.73
N GLN A 112 12.60 5.40 26.48
CA GLN A 112 13.55 4.93 27.51
C GLN A 112 14.12 3.53 27.23
N THR A 113 14.85 2.98 28.21
CA THR A 113 15.70 1.78 28.16
C THR A 113 14.97 0.47 27.84
N LYS A 114 13.64 0.42 27.91
CA LYS A 114 12.84 -0.80 27.64
C LYS A 114 11.71 -0.52 26.63
N PRO A 115 12.03 -0.54 25.33
CA PRO A 115 11.07 -0.24 24.27
C PRO A 115 10.28 -1.46 23.78
N SER A 116 10.47 -2.65 24.38
CA SER A 116 9.78 -3.87 23.95
C SER A 116 9.34 -4.79 25.08
N THR A 117 8.28 -5.55 24.80
CA THR A 117 7.71 -6.55 25.71
C THR A 117 7.38 -7.83 24.96
N LYS A 118 7.41 -8.94 25.71
CA LYS A 118 6.87 -10.24 25.29
C LYS A 118 5.67 -10.65 26.16
N ASP A 119 5.25 -9.78 27.07
CA ASP A 119 4.12 -10.01 27.96
C ASP A 119 2.81 -10.03 27.15
N PRO A 120 2.08 -11.15 27.11
CA PRO A 120 0.84 -11.26 26.35
C PRO A 120 -0.24 -10.25 26.75
N ASP A 121 -0.32 -9.84 28.02
CA ASP A 121 -1.31 -8.87 28.48
C ASP A 121 -0.98 -7.46 27.96
N ALA A 122 0.29 -7.09 28.01
CA ALA A 122 0.77 -5.84 27.44
C ALA A 122 0.56 -5.79 25.91
N ILE A 123 0.79 -6.90 25.21
CA ILE A 123 0.57 -7.01 23.76
C ILE A 123 -0.91 -6.83 23.42
N ARG A 124 -1.80 -7.55 24.12
CA ARG A 124 -3.26 -7.41 23.91
C ARG A 124 -3.74 -5.98 24.14
N TRP A 125 -3.20 -5.31 25.16
CA TRP A 125 -3.54 -3.92 25.41
C TRP A 125 -3.08 -3.01 24.26
N LEU A 126 -1.84 -3.17 23.77
CA LEU A 126 -1.34 -2.41 22.62
C LEU A 126 -2.17 -2.64 21.36
N GLU A 127 -2.53 -3.89 21.08
CA GLU A 127 -3.41 -4.26 19.97
C GLU A 127 -4.74 -3.50 20.06
N SER A 128 -5.36 -3.40 21.24
CA SER A 128 -6.61 -2.67 21.42
C SER A 128 -6.52 -1.15 21.12
N GLN A 129 -5.32 -0.57 21.13
CA GLN A 129 -5.13 0.85 20.81
C GLN A 129 -5.11 1.12 19.31
N VAL A 130 -4.89 0.09 18.48
CA VAL A 130 -4.79 0.21 17.02
C VAL A 130 -5.83 -0.62 16.26
N ALA A 131 -6.35 -1.68 16.88
CA ALA A 131 -7.45 -2.47 16.36
C ALA A 131 -8.77 -1.71 16.58
N GLY A 132 -9.24 -1.04 15.54
CA GLY A 132 -10.57 -0.45 15.52
C GLY A 132 -11.64 -1.51 15.80
N VAL A 133 -12.63 -1.11 16.60
CA VAL A 133 -13.85 -1.88 16.82
C VAL A 133 -14.41 -2.32 15.47
N ASP A 134 -14.58 -3.63 15.26
CA ASP A 134 -15.27 -4.17 14.09
C ASP A 134 -16.71 -3.66 14.08
N LEU A 135 -17.02 -2.70 13.21
CA LEU A 135 -18.38 -2.30 12.91
C LEU A 135 -18.52 -2.08 11.41
N ARG A 136 -19.50 -2.82 10.87
CA ARG A 136 -20.29 -2.55 9.67
C ARG A 136 -20.86 -1.12 9.66
N ALA A 137 -20.01 -0.12 9.57
CA ALA A 137 -20.37 1.28 9.42
C ALA A 137 -19.61 1.81 8.21
N ASP A 138 -20.35 1.99 7.12
CA ASP A 138 -19.94 2.82 5.99
C ASP A 138 -19.39 4.16 6.51
N PRO A 139 -18.15 4.54 6.16
CA PRO A 139 -17.80 5.94 6.11
C PRO A 139 -18.41 6.48 4.81
N MET A 140 -19.55 7.11 5.01
CA MET A 140 -20.04 8.25 4.24
C MET A 140 -18.87 9.01 3.61
N TRP A 141 -18.92 9.07 2.29
CA TRP A 141 -18.11 9.90 1.40
C TRP A 141 -17.61 11.21 2.06
N SER A 142 -16.29 11.37 2.22
CA SER A 142 -15.66 12.67 2.41
C SER A 142 -15.29 13.23 1.02
N THR A 143 -16.13 14.14 0.52
CA THR A 143 -15.78 15.06 -0.59
C THR A 143 -14.92 16.16 -0.02
N ASP A 144 -13.61 16.14 -0.32
CA ASP A 144 -12.68 17.29 -0.31
C ASP A 144 -11.23 16.78 -0.27
N GLU A 145 -10.25 17.14 -1.10
CA GLU A 145 -10.10 18.08 -2.21
C GLU A 145 -9.13 17.46 -3.25
N SER A 146 -9.63 16.99 -4.38
CA SER A 146 -8.78 16.73 -5.55
C SER A 146 -9.64 16.99 -6.76
N GLY A 147 -9.40 18.10 -7.45
CA GLY A 147 -9.95 18.31 -8.78
C GLY A 147 -9.53 17.17 -9.72
N PRO A 148 -10.18 17.01 -10.88
CA PRO A 148 -9.78 16.01 -11.86
C PRO A 148 -8.29 16.18 -12.18
N LEU A 149 -7.49 15.12 -11.95
CA LEU A 149 -6.07 15.08 -12.30
C LEU A 149 -5.94 15.18 -13.82
N SER A 150 -5.07 16.09 -14.29
CA SER A 150 -4.81 16.28 -15.72
C SER A 150 -3.91 15.18 -16.30
N MET A 151 -3.86 15.07 -17.63
CA MET A 151 -2.93 14.15 -18.30
C MET A 151 -1.47 14.52 -18.00
N GLU A 152 -1.16 15.81 -17.88
CA GLU A 152 0.15 16.33 -17.52
C GLU A 152 0.58 15.88 -16.13
N ASP A 153 -0.34 15.89 -15.15
CA ASP A 153 -0.04 15.46 -13.78
C ASP A 153 0.34 13.98 -13.71
N MET A 154 -0.34 13.14 -14.50
CA MET A 154 -0.04 11.70 -14.61
C MET A 154 1.18 11.37 -15.46
N ALA A 155 1.63 12.32 -16.28
CA ALA A 155 2.84 12.13 -17.07
C ALA A 155 4.10 12.27 -16.20
N SER A 156 4.04 13.04 -15.11
CA SER A 156 5.18 13.32 -14.23
C SER A 156 5.64 12.08 -13.45
N ASP A 157 6.94 11.76 -13.52
CA ASP A 157 7.54 10.63 -12.80
C ASP A 157 8.08 11.07 -11.44
N ASN A 158 7.29 10.85 -10.38
CA ASN A 158 7.65 11.13 -8.99
C ASN A 158 8.12 9.86 -8.25
N ARG A 159 8.56 8.81 -8.96
CA ARG A 159 9.07 7.58 -8.33
C ARG A 159 10.41 7.82 -7.67
N VAL A 160 10.52 7.42 -6.40
CA VAL A 160 11.81 7.24 -5.73
C VAL A 160 12.36 5.87 -6.12
N ARG A 161 13.54 5.82 -6.77
CA ARG A 161 14.19 4.56 -7.20
C ARG A 161 14.90 3.91 -6.02
N VAL A 162 14.60 2.64 -5.75
CA VAL A 162 15.16 1.84 -4.65
C VAL A 162 15.87 0.60 -5.24
N PRO A 163 17.03 0.14 -4.72
CA PRO A 163 17.76 -1.02 -5.25
C PRO A 163 16.92 -2.31 -5.34
N ALA A 164 17.21 -3.14 -6.34
CA ALA A 164 16.34 -4.17 -6.90
C ALA A 164 16.04 -5.43 -6.05
N ASP A 165 16.53 -5.53 -4.81
CA ASP A 165 16.32 -6.72 -3.97
C ASP A 165 15.02 -6.69 -3.15
N VAL A 166 14.16 -5.69 -3.38
CA VAL A 166 12.86 -5.57 -2.73
C VAL A 166 11.77 -5.99 -3.72
N VAL A 167 11.65 -7.30 -3.95
CA VAL A 167 10.49 -7.89 -4.63
C VAL A 167 9.28 -7.74 -3.69
N ARG A 168 8.64 -6.57 -3.74
CA ARG A 168 7.36 -6.34 -3.06
C ARG A 168 6.30 -7.19 -3.73
N ARG A 169 5.79 -8.18 -3.00
CA ARG A 169 4.39 -8.60 -3.15
C ARG A 169 3.52 -7.46 -2.62
N GLN A 170 3.19 -6.50 -3.49
CA GLN A 170 2.28 -5.41 -3.20
C GLN A 170 0.84 -5.95 -3.11
N GLY A 171 0.35 -6.16 -1.89
CA GLY A 171 -0.99 -6.70 -1.65
C GLY A 171 -1.77 -6.05 -0.50
N SER A 172 -1.31 -4.93 0.08
CA SER A 172 -1.91 -4.35 1.29
C SER A 172 -1.74 -2.83 1.42
N GLY A 173 -1.79 -2.10 0.29
CA GLY A 173 -1.84 -0.63 0.31
C GLY A 173 -3.27 -0.11 0.17
N LYS A 174 -3.58 1.07 0.73
CA LYS A 174 -4.87 1.78 0.59
C LYS A 174 -5.46 1.74 -0.83
N PHE A 175 -4.62 1.90 -1.85
CA PHE A 175 -4.97 1.75 -3.26
C PHE A 175 -5.72 0.44 -3.59
N ARG A 176 -5.22 -0.67 -3.06
CA ARG A 176 -5.85 -1.98 -3.25
C ARG A 176 -7.18 -2.08 -2.53
N GLU A 177 -7.25 -1.59 -1.30
CA GLU A 177 -8.49 -1.62 -0.51
C GLU A 177 -9.59 -0.81 -1.19
N ASP A 178 -9.24 0.35 -1.73
CA ASP A 178 -10.14 1.23 -2.48
C ASP A 178 -10.62 0.53 -3.77
N ALA A 179 -9.73 -0.12 -4.52
CA ALA A 179 -10.11 -0.92 -5.69
C ALA A 179 -11.00 -2.12 -5.30
N VAL A 180 -10.66 -2.86 -4.24
CA VAL A 180 -11.47 -3.98 -3.72
C VAL A 180 -12.88 -3.52 -3.36
N ARG A 181 -13.02 -2.35 -2.75
CA ARG A 181 -14.31 -1.75 -2.40
C ARG A 181 -15.08 -1.32 -3.64
N ALA A 182 -14.44 -0.58 -4.56
CA ALA A 182 -15.06 -0.05 -5.76
C ALA A 182 -15.64 -1.15 -6.66
N TYR A 183 -14.92 -2.27 -6.83
CA TYR A 183 -15.34 -3.40 -7.66
C TYR A 183 -16.18 -4.44 -6.90
N GLY A 184 -16.61 -4.15 -5.67
CA GLY A 184 -17.45 -5.06 -4.90
C GLY A 184 -16.81 -6.42 -4.65
N ARG A 185 -15.50 -6.45 -4.40
CA ARG A 185 -14.69 -7.64 -4.10
C ARG A 185 -14.68 -8.68 -5.22
N ARG A 186 -14.81 -8.24 -6.48
CA ARG A 186 -14.83 -9.13 -7.66
C ARG A 186 -13.89 -8.66 -8.74
N CYS A 187 -13.25 -9.61 -9.42
CA CYS A 187 -12.48 -9.33 -10.62
C CYS A 187 -13.35 -8.63 -11.67
N ALA A 188 -12.84 -7.54 -12.24
CA ALA A 188 -13.50 -6.75 -13.28
C ALA A 188 -13.74 -7.57 -14.55
N VAL A 189 -12.82 -8.48 -14.89
CA VAL A 189 -12.89 -9.33 -16.08
C VAL A 189 -13.63 -10.65 -15.78
N THR A 190 -13.13 -11.45 -14.83
CA THR A 190 -13.62 -12.82 -14.63
C THR A 190 -14.78 -12.93 -13.65
N GLY A 191 -15.06 -11.89 -12.87
CA GLY A 191 -16.10 -11.91 -11.83
C GLY A 191 -15.80 -12.76 -10.60
N THR A 192 -14.64 -13.42 -10.53
CA THR A 192 -14.23 -14.21 -9.35
C THR A 192 -14.19 -13.32 -8.10
N ASN A 193 -14.65 -13.86 -6.98
CA ASN A 193 -14.67 -13.20 -5.66
C ASN A 193 -13.63 -13.79 -4.69
N VAL A 194 -12.71 -14.63 -5.19
CA VAL A 194 -11.63 -15.20 -4.37
C VAL A 194 -10.59 -14.10 -4.12
N LEU A 195 -10.80 -13.34 -3.05
CA LEU A 195 -10.02 -12.14 -2.73
C LEU A 195 -8.49 -12.33 -2.69
N PRO A 196 -7.93 -13.45 -2.17
CA PRO A 196 -6.48 -13.64 -2.12
C PRO A 196 -5.78 -13.64 -3.49
N ILE A 197 -6.51 -13.92 -4.58
CA ILE A 197 -5.98 -13.94 -5.95
C ILE A 197 -6.38 -12.69 -6.75
N LEU A 198 -7.04 -11.73 -6.12
CA LEU A 198 -7.32 -10.43 -6.74
C LEU A 198 -6.14 -9.51 -6.48
N GLU A 199 -5.87 -8.60 -7.41
CA GLU A 199 -4.81 -7.59 -7.41
C GLU A 199 -5.37 -6.29 -7.98
N ALA A 200 -4.89 -5.14 -7.48
CA ALA A 200 -5.26 -3.85 -8.03
C ALA A 200 -4.23 -3.48 -9.09
N ALA A 201 -4.61 -3.64 -10.36
CA ALA A 201 -3.78 -3.33 -11.51
C ALA A 201 -3.90 -1.83 -11.81
N HIS A 202 -2.76 -1.17 -12.01
CA HIS A 202 -2.75 0.20 -12.51
C HIS A 202 -3.01 0.22 -14.02
N ILE A 203 -3.85 1.14 -14.50
CA ILE A 203 -4.06 1.35 -15.95
C ILE A 203 -2.84 2.07 -16.54
N MET A 204 -2.49 3.21 -15.92
CA MET A 204 -1.26 3.94 -16.16
C MET A 204 -0.23 3.54 -15.14
N GLU A 205 1.00 3.32 -15.58
CA GLU A 205 2.14 2.97 -14.72
C GLU A 205 2.18 3.81 -13.45
N TYR A 206 2.47 3.14 -12.33
CA TYR A 206 2.71 3.82 -11.08
C TYR A 206 3.86 4.82 -11.23
N LYS A 207 3.58 6.09 -10.96
CA LYS A 207 4.58 7.18 -10.99
C LYS A 207 4.72 7.90 -9.64
N GLY A 208 4.15 7.33 -8.58
CA GLY A 208 4.11 7.92 -7.25
C GLY A 208 2.69 7.90 -6.66
N PRO A 209 2.51 8.27 -5.38
CA PRO A 209 1.23 8.15 -4.68
C PRO A 209 0.04 8.84 -5.36
N HIS A 210 0.28 9.95 -6.08
CA HIS A 210 -0.73 10.66 -6.85
C HIS A 210 -1.37 9.81 -7.97
N THR A 211 -0.71 8.74 -8.43
CA THR A 211 -1.26 7.80 -9.43
C THR A 211 -2.14 6.69 -8.81
N ASN A 212 -2.21 6.60 -7.48
CA ASN A 212 -2.99 5.61 -6.75
C ASN A 212 -4.46 6.05 -6.57
N VAL A 213 -5.13 6.37 -7.66
CA VAL A 213 -6.56 6.73 -7.69
C VAL A 213 -7.39 5.59 -8.24
N VAL A 214 -8.62 5.43 -7.75
CA VAL A 214 -9.50 4.31 -8.13
C VAL A 214 -9.80 4.29 -9.64
N THR A 215 -9.92 5.46 -10.26
CA THR A 215 -10.09 5.60 -11.72
C THR A 215 -8.87 5.13 -12.53
N ASN A 216 -7.71 4.95 -11.87
CA ASN A 216 -6.49 4.36 -12.45
C ASN A 216 -6.36 2.88 -12.10
N SER A 217 -7.42 2.24 -11.60
CA SER A 217 -7.37 0.87 -11.11
C SER A 217 -8.36 -0.05 -11.83
N LEU A 218 -7.89 -1.27 -12.09
CA LEU A 218 -8.73 -2.43 -12.39
C LEU A 218 -8.48 -3.48 -11.30
N LEU A 219 -9.54 -3.96 -10.64
CA LEU A 219 -9.39 -5.10 -9.74
C LEU A 219 -9.38 -6.39 -10.56
N LEU A 220 -8.24 -7.05 -10.70
CA LEU A 220 -8.04 -8.19 -11.60
C LEU A 220 -7.61 -9.44 -10.85
N ARG A 221 -7.88 -10.61 -11.42
CA ARG A 221 -7.26 -11.86 -10.97
C ARG A 221 -5.77 -11.83 -11.35
N SER A 222 -4.86 -12.38 -10.55
CA SER A 222 -3.39 -12.24 -10.74
C SER A 222 -2.88 -12.59 -12.14
N ASP A 223 -3.42 -13.63 -12.78
CA ASP A 223 -3.10 -14.02 -14.16
C ASP A 223 -3.60 -12.98 -15.18
N ILE A 224 -4.81 -12.47 -15.01
CA ILE A 224 -5.41 -11.42 -15.86
C ILE A 224 -4.66 -10.09 -15.70
N HIS A 225 -4.24 -9.76 -14.47
CA HIS A 225 -3.36 -8.63 -14.21
C HIS A 225 -2.04 -8.78 -14.97
N THR A 226 -1.40 -9.95 -14.89
CA THR A 226 -0.17 -10.22 -15.63
C THR A 226 -0.35 -10.07 -17.14
N LEU A 227 -1.47 -10.57 -17.70
CA LEU A 227 -1.78 -10.40 -19.13
C LEU A 227 -1.99 -8.93 -19.52
N PHE A 228 -2.61 -8.15 -18.65
CA PHE A 228 -2.82 -6.73 -18.85
C PHE A 228 -1.48 -5.97 -18.87
N ASP A 229 -0.64 -6.19 -17.87
CA ASP A 229 0.70 -5.57 -17.74
C ASP A 229 1.63 -5.93 -18.90
N LEU A 230 1.54 -7.16 -19.41
CA LEU A 230 2.29 -7.62 -20.58
C LEU A 230 1.71 -7.11 -21.92
N HIS A 231 0.67 -6.29 -21.89
CA HIS A 231 -0.03 -5.79 -23.07
C HIS A 231 -0.55 -6.91 -23.99
N LEU A 232 -0.97 -8.02 -23.37
CA LEU A 232 -1.60 -9.17 -24.02
C LEU A 232 -3.11 -9.22 -23.82
N LEU A 233 -3.63 -8.38 -22.93
CA LEU A 233 -5.05 -8.10 -22.70
C LEU A 233 -5.23 -6.59 -22.60
N THR A 234 -6.30 -6.05 -23.16
CA THR A 234 -6.64 -4.63 -22.98
C THR A 234 -8.15 -4.40 -22.96
N ILE A 235 -8.58 -3.19 -22.65
CA ILE A 235 -10.00 -2.80 -22.59
C ILE A 235 -10.27 -1.66 -23.59
N ASP A 236 -11.30 -1.79 -24.42
CA ASP A 236 -11.67 -0.74 -25.38
C ASP A 236 -12.52 0.40 -24.78
N ASP A 237 -12.81 1.42 -25.59
CA ASP A 237 -13.62 2.58 -25.20
C ASP A 237 -15.07 2.23 -24.83
N ALA A 238 -15.56 1.06 -25.26
CA ALA A 238 -16.85 0.52 -24.86
C ALA A 238 -16.75 -0.41 -23.64
N TYR A 239 -15.60 -0.41 -22.96
CA TYR A 239 -15.26 -1.26 -21.82
C TYR A 239 -15.37 -2.75 -22.11
N ARG A 240 -14.99 -3.20 -23.31
CA ARG A 240 -14.92 -4.62 -23.67
C ARG A 240 -13.49 -5.12 -23.59
N VAL A 241 -13.34 -6.36 -23.15
CA VAL A 241 -12.05 -7.04 -23.03
C VAL A 241 -11.57 -7.51 -24.39
N HIS A 242 -10.31 -7.21 -24.73
CA HIS A 242 -9.63 -7.66 -25.94
C HIS A 242 -8.38 -8.44 -25.58
N LEU A 243 -8.07 -9.48 -26.36
CA LEU A 243 -6.97 -10.40 -26.11
C LEU A 243 -6.07 -10.43 -27.34
N ALA A 244 -4.76 -10.50 -27.11
CA ALA A 244 -3.80 -10.78 -28.15
C ALA A 244 -4.08 -12.14 -28.81
N PRO A 245 -3.79 -12.32 -30.11
CA PRO A 245 -4.07 -13.56 -30.84
C PRO A 245 -3.58 -14.82 -30.12
N GLN A 246 -2.33 -14.80 -29.64
CA GLN A 246 -1.70 -15.91 -28.90
C GLN A 246 -2.41 -16.27 -27.59
N VAL A 247 -3.09 -15.32 -26.94
CA VAL A 247 -3.89 -15.59 -25.73
C VAL A 247 -5.28 -16.09 -26.11
N ARG A 248 -5.85 -15.59 -27.21
CA ARG A 248 -7.17 -15.99 -27.70
C ARG A 248 -7.21 -17.46 -28.14
N GLU A 249 -6.07 -18.04 -28.52
CA GLU A 249 -5.94 -19.46 -28.86
C GLU A 249 -5.99 -20.39 -27.63
N SER A 250 -5.70 -19.87 -26.43
CA SER A 250 -5.78 -20.62 -25.18
C SER A 250 -7.23 -20.76 -24.72
N LYS A 251 -7.67 -22.00 -24.48
CA LYS A 251 -9.02 -22.32 -24.03
C LYS A 251 -9.36 -21.69 -22.68
N GLU A 252 -8.35 -21.46 -21.85
CA GLU A 252 -8.47 -20.86 -20.52
C GLU A 252 -8.93 -19.40 -20.55
N TYR A 253 -8.60 -18.67 -21.63
CA TYR A 253 -8.84 -17.22 -21.73
C TYR A 253 -9.75 -16.84 -22.90
N THR A 254 -9.92 -17.69 -23.91
CA THR A 254 -10.63 -17.36 -25.16
C THR A 254 -12.02 -16.75 -24.92
N ASP A 255 -12.75 -17.28 -23.94
CA ASP A 255 -14.10 -16.83 -23.59
C ASP A 255 -14.13 -15.41 -23.02
N LEU A 256 -13.00 -14.88 -22.52
CA LEU A 256 -12.89 -13.52 -22.00
C LEU A 256 -12.91 -12.47 -23.12
N HIS A 257 -12.57 -12.86 -24.35
CA HIS A 257 -12.54 -11.93 -25.47
C HIS A 257 -13.94 -11.40 -25.81
N GLY A 258 -14.08 -10.08 -25.93
CA GLY A 258 -15.34 -9.40 -26.19
C GLY A 258 -16.27 -9.29 -24.99
N GLN A 259 -15.91 -9.83 -23.81
CA GLN A 259 -16.74 -9.70 -22.61
C GLN A 259 -16.81 -8.24 -22.17
N GLN A 260 -17.98 -7.84 -21.66
CA GLN A 260 -18.16 -6.55 -21.03
C GLN A 260 -17.46 -6.52 -19.68
N LEU A 261 -16.59 -5.53 -19.48
CA LEU A 261 -15.95 -5.29 -18.19
C LEU A 261 -17.01 -4.99 -17.13
N ARG A 262 -16.83 -5.56 -15.94
CA ARG A 262 -17.62 -5.18 -14.78
C ARG A 262 -17.12 -3.86 -14.22
N MET A 263 -17.99 -2.87 -14.30
CA MET A 263 -17.73 -1.53 -13.83
C MET A 263 -18.06 -1.40 -12.34
N PRO A 264 -17.37 -0.52 -11.60
CA PRO A 264 -17.83 -0.05 -10.30
C PRO A 264 -19.25 0.51 -10.37
N ASN A 265 -20.01 0.36 -9.28
CA ASN A 265 -21.37 0.91 -9.19
C ASN A 265 -21.35 2.45 -9.20
N ASP A 266 -20.34 3.03 -8.55
CA ASP A 266 -20.11 4.47 -8.57
C ASP A 266 -19.43 4.88 -9.89
N LYS A 267 -20.05 5.80 -10.62
CA LYS A 267 -19.52 6.35 -11.87
C LYS A 267 -18.22 7.14 -11.65
N ALA A 268 -18.05 7.78 -10.49
CA ALA A 268 -16.82 8.51 -10.16
C ALA A 268 -15.62 7.57 -10.01
N ALA A 269 -15.87 6.28 -9.76
CA ALA A 269 -14.85 5.24 -9.65
C ALA A 269 -14.59 4.49 -10.97
N HIS A 270 -15.24 4.88 -12.08
CA HIS A 270 -15.06 4.19 -13.36
C HIS A 270 -13.62 4.31 -13.86
N PRO A 271 -13.05 3.24 -14.44
CA PRO A 271 -11.75 3.31 -15.07
C PRO A 271 -11.73 4.40 -16.15
N ASN A 272 -10.73 5.27 -16.09
CA ASN A 272 -10.62 6.41 -16.97
C ASN A 272 -10.37 5.94 -18.41
N ALA A 273 -11.28 6.30 -19.33
CA ALA A 273 -11.21 5.89 -20.73
C ALA A 273 -9.97 6.43 -21.46
N GLU A 274 -9.50 7.63 -21.11
CA GLU A 274 -8.30 8.20 -21.73
C GLU A 274 -7.04 7.42 -21.35
N TRP A 275 -6.96 6.95 -20.10
CA TRP A 275 -5.85 6.13 -19.62
C TRP A 275 -5.88 4.73 -20.23
N LEU A 276 -7.07 4.16 -20.42
CA LEU A 276 -7.23 2.93 -21.19
C LEU A 276 -6.74 3.12 -22.63
N ARG A 277 -7.01 4.25 -23.29
CA ARG A 277 -6.47 4.54 -24.63
C ARG A 277 -4.95 4.62 -24.65
N VAL A 278 -4.33 5.22 -23.64
CA VAL A 278 -2.86 5.25 -23.52
C VAL A 278 -2.30 3.83 -23.36
N HIS A 279 -2.94 2.98 -22.55
CA HIS A 279 -2.59 1.56 -22.45
C HIS A 279 -2.78 0.82 -23.79
N ASN A 280 -3.90 1.06 -24.47
CA ASN A 280 -4.24 0.49 -25.78
C ASN A 280 -3.18 0.79 -26.85
N ALA A 281 -2.57 1.98 -26.82
CA ALA A 281 -1.50 2.36 -27.76
C ALA A 281 -0.28 1.43 -27.66
N LYS A 282 0.01 0.91 -26.47
CA LYS A 282 1.08 -0.09 -26.26
C LYS A 282 0.72 -1.48 -26.79
N CYS A 283 -0.56 -1.74 -27.05
CA CYS A 283 -1.08 -2.97 -27.67
C CYS A 283 -1.16 -2.90 -29.21
N SER A 284 -0.66 -1.83 -29.83
CA SER A 284 -0.79 -1.54 -31.28
C SER A 284 -0.24 -2.63 -32.20
N SER A 285 0.57 -3.55 -31.68
CA SER A 285 1.03 -4.72 -32.44
C SER A 285 -0.10 -5.69 -32.80
N TRP A 286 -1.24 -5.66 -32.11
CA TRP A 286 -2.37 -6.57 -32.37
C TRP A 286 -3.76 -5.95 -32.15
N PHE A 287 -3.86 -4.86 -31.39
CA PHE A 287 -5.12 -4.15 -31.10
C PHE A 287 -5.25 -2.89 -31.97
N GLY A 288 -6.45 -2.63 -32.50
CA GLY A 288 -6.71 -1.46 -33.37
C GLY A 288 -6.27 -1.62 -34.83
N ARG A 289 -5.75 -2.80 -35.22
CA ARG A 289 -5.63 -3.17 -36.64
C ARG A 289 -7.01 -3.67 -37.12
N GLY A 290 -7.79 -2.74 -37.67
CA GLY A 290 -8.97 -3.07 -38.47
C GLY A 290 -8.58 -3.59 -39.84
#